data_AF-A0A177B9F5-F1
#
_entry.id   AF-A0A177B9F5-F1
#
_cell.length_a   1.000
_cell.length_b   1.000
_cell.length_c   1.000
_cell.angle_alpha   90.00
_cell.angle_beta   90.00
_cell.angle_gamma   90.00
#
_symmetry.space_group_name_H-M   'P 1'
#
loop_
_entity.id
_entity.type
_entity.pdbx_description
1 polymer ?
#
loop_
_entity_poly.entity_id
_entity_poly.type
_entity_poly.pdbx_seq_one_letter_code
_entity_poly.pdbx_strand_id
1 'polypeptide(L)'
;MTMKMLYPEYISDNERSNINSSHFKEFFKHIKVDNLSVTEMCDRTGTKLPITILQEFLKRNLGTLSNELKFSHTILDKQIETTLTFGDLKETVITATKKEGKNYACQLIIKKLHPDIHDWNGIMELYEKCEMDDKNVSIKRKEIYNLALQDKPDDSNKENMILSKLRQEMFEIYK
;
A
#
# COMPACT_ATOMS: atom_id res chain seq x y z
N MET A 1 29.29 -4.55 -27.43
CA MET A 1 28.34 -3.44 -27.63
C MET A 1 26.93 -4.00 -27.44
N THR A 2 26.29 -3.72 -26.30
CA THR A 2 25.00 -4.32 -25.94
C THR A 2 23.86 -3.71 -26.76
N MET A 3 22.87 -4.52 -27.14
CA MET A 3 21.63 -4.12 -27.85
C MET A 3 20.96 -2.85 -27.32
N LYS A 4 21.10 -2.57 -26.01
CA LYS A 4 20.60 -1.35 -25.34
C LYS A 4 21.19 -0.03 -25.88
N MET A 5 22.37 -0.06 -26.51
CA MET A 5 23.08 1.14 -26.99
C MET A 5 22.70 1.53 -28.44
N LEU A 6 22.12 0.60 -29.20
CA LEU A 6 21.74 0.81 -30.61
C LEU A 6 20.30 1.26 -30.79
N TYR A 7 19.43 1.03 -29.80
CA TYR A 7 17.99 1.35 -29.87
C TYR A 7 17.47 1.91 -28.54
N PRO A 8 17.76 3.19 -28.23
CA PRO A 8 17.30 3.85 -26.99
C PRO A 8 15.75 3.94 -26.87
N GLU A 9 15.03 3.70 -27.97
CA GLU A 9 13.56 3.64 -27.96
C GLU A 9 13.00 2.33 -27.34
N TYR A 10 13.84 1.29 -27.21
CA TYR A 10 13.49 -0.04 -26.67
C TYR A 10 13.91 -0.23 -25.20
N ILE A 11 13.82 0.82 -24.39
CA ILE A 11 13.82 0.67 -22.94
C ILE A 11 12.52 -0.04 -22.57
N SER A 12 12.63 -1.24 -21.99
CA SER A 12 11.46 -2.02 -21.53
C SER A 12 10.55 -1.16 -20.67
N ASP A 13 9.23 -1.32 -20.79
CA ASP A 13 8.24 -0.54 -20.01
C ASP A 13 8.47 -0.61 -18.49
N ASN A 14 9.14 -1.67 -18.04
CA ASN A 14 9.54 -1.90 -16.65
C ASN A 14 10.73 -1.03 -16.19
N GLU A 15 11.60 -0.59 -17.10
CA GLU A 15 12.70 0.35 -16.81
C GLU A 15 12.22 1.81 -16.88
N ARG A 16 11.27 2.16 -17.78
CA ARG A 16 10.62 3.48 -17.83
C ARG A 16 9.75 3.76 -16.60
N SER A 17 9.00 2.76 -16.12
CA SER A 17 8.19 2.88 -14.91
C SER A 17 9.03 3.12 -13.65
N ASN A 18 10.23 2.52 -13.59
CA ASN A 18 11.12 2.60 -12.44
C ASN A 18 11.85 3.96 -12.35
N ILE A 19 12.30 4.51 -13.48
CA ILE A 19 12.91 5.85 -13.55
C ILE A 19 11.89 6.95 -13.18
N ASN A 20 10.66 6.82 -13.70
CA ASN A 20 9.57 7.72 -13.34
C ASN A 20 9.18 7.59 -11.87
N SER A 21 9.13 6.36 -11.33
CA SER A 21 8.84 6.11 -9.90
C SER A 21 9.85 6.81 -8.99
N SER A 22 11.15 6.78 -9.31
CA SER A 22 12.18 7.46 -8.50
C SER A 22 11.99 8.98 -8.48
N HIS A 23 11.74 9.60 -9.63
CA HIS A 23 11.57 11.06 -9.70
C HIS A 23 10.28 11.52 -9.01
N PHE A 24 9.19 10.75 -9.12
CA PHE A 24 7.96 11.04 -8.40
C PHE A 24 8.10 10.87 -6.88
N LYS A 25 8.86 9.87 -6.42
CA LYS A 25 9.14 9.67 -4.99
C LYS A 25 9.89 10.86 -4.38
N GLU A 26 10.86 11.42 -5.09
CA GLU A 26 11.55 12.64 -4.65
C GLU A 26 10.61 13.84 -4.57
N PHE A 27 9.71 14.00 -5.56
CA PHE A 27 8.70 15.07 -5.54
C PHE A 27 7.77 14.98 -4.32
N PHE A 28 7.32 13.78 -3.95
CA PHE A 28 6.44 13.56 -2.80
C PHE A 28 7.11 13.78 -1.43
N LYS A 29 8.45 13.89 -1.35
CA LYS A 29 9.15 14.23 -0.11
C LYS A 29 8.94 15.68 0.33
N HIS A 30 8.58 16.56 -0.61
CA HIS A 30 8.35 17.98 -0.31
C HIS A 30 6.87 18.30 -0.09
N ILE A 31 5.99 17.29 -0.20
CA ILE A 31 4.55 17.44 -0.12
C ILE A 31 4.08 16.96 1.24
N LYS A 32 3.45 17.88 1.98
CA LYS A 32 2.82 17.56 3.25
C LYS A 32 1.58 16.69 3.05
N VAL A 33 1.32 15.83 4.03
CA VAL A 33 0.17 14.91 4.05
C VAL A 33 -1.19 15.62 3.98
N ASP A 34 -1.27 16.86 4.46
CA ASP A 34 -2.51 17.66 4.53
C ASP A 34 -2.77 18.54 3.30
N ASN A 35 -1.99 18.37 2.23
CA ASN A 35 -2.13 19.17 1.03
C ASN A 35 -3.21 18.59 0.09
N LEU A 36 -4.22 19.39 -0.26
CA LEU A 36 -5.32 18.99 -1.15
C LEU A 36 -4.83 18.44 -2.49
N SER A 37 -3.73 18.98 -3.02
CA SER A 37 -3.16 18.59 -4.31
C SER A 37 -2.62 17.15 -4.34
N VAL A 38 -2.43 16.50 -3.18
CA VAL A 38 -1.99 15.09 -3.11
C VAL A 38 -2.92 14.17 -3.91
N THR A 39 -4.23 14.45 -3.92
CA THR A 39 -5.20 13.63 -4.66
C THR A 39 -4.98 13.74 -6.17
N GLU A 40 -4.83 14.96 -6.67
CA GLU A 40 -4.59 15.21 -8.10
C GLU A 40 -3.22 14.67 -8.54
N MET A 41 -2.21 14.82 -7.67
CA MET A 41 -0.88 14.31 -7.93
C MET A 41 -0.91 12.79 -8.04
N CYS A 42 -1.57 12.09 -7.11
CA CYS A 42 -1.70 10.63 -7.17
C CYS A 42 -2.44 10.17 -8.44
N ASP A 43 -3.52 10.86 -8.83
CA ASP A 43 -4.24 10.58 -10.07
C ASP A 43 -3.32 10.76 -11.31
N ARG A 44 -2.47 11.79 -11.33
CA ARG A 44 -1.54 12.06 -12.44
C ARG A 44 -0.35 11.10 -12.50
N THR A 45 0.19 10.73 -11.34
CA THR A 45 1.36 9.82 -11.25
C THR A 45 0.96 8.35 -11.34
N GLY A 46 -0.34 8.04 -11.35
CA GLY A 46 -0.85 6.66 -11.34
C GLY A 46 -0.53 5.92 -10.05
N THR A 47 -0.27 6.66 -8.97
CA THR A 47 0.04 6.09 -7.66
C THR A 47 -1.25 5.91 -6.84
N LYS A 48 -1.15 5.18 -5.73
CA LYS A 48 -2.32 4.87 -4.91
C LYS A 48 -2.98 6.12 -4.33
N LEU A 49 -4.30 6.15 -4.44
CA LEU A 49 -5.13 7.19 -3.85
C LEU A 49 -5.15 7.07 -2.31
N PRO A 50 -5.29 8.19 -1.58
CA PRO A 50 -5.38 8.18 -0.12
C PRO A 50 -6.46 7.25 0.43
N ILE A 51 -7.61 7.17 -0.23
CA ILE A 51 -8.69 6.25 0.17
C ILE A 51 -8.27 4.79 0.10
N THR A 52 -7.49 4.41 -0.91
CA THR A 52 -6.97 3.05 -1.11
C THR A 52 -5.95 2.71 -0.03
N ILE A 53 -5.04 3.65 0.27
CA ILE A 53 -4.05 3.50 1.34
C ILE A 53 -4.74 3.29 2.69
N LEU A 54 -5.76 4.10 2.99
CA LEU A 54 -6.51 3.95 4.24
C LEU A 54 -7.24 2.59 4.28
N GLN A 55 -7.86 2.15 3.18
CA GLN A 55 -8.51 0.83 3.13
C GLN A 55 -7.52 -0.33 3.37
N GLU A 56 -6.30 -0.24 2.85
CA GLU A 56 -5.25 -1.23 3.10
C GLU A 56 -4.82 -1.23 4.57
N PHE A 57 -4.68 -0.04 5.17
CA PHE A 57 -4.45 0.08 6.61
C PHE A 57 -5.51 -0.66 7.41
N LEU A 58 -6.80 -0.51 7.06
CA LEU A 58 -7.90 -1.18 7.76
C LEU A 58 -7.84 -2.69 7.62
N LYS A 59 -7.67 -3.18 6.39
CA LYS A 59 -7.61 -4.61 6.09
C LYS A 59 -6.50 -5.30 6.89
N ARG A 60 -5.37 -4.61 7.12
CA ARG A 60 -4.22 -5.14 7.85
C ARG A 60 -4.40 -5.10 9.36
N ASN A 61 -4.84 -3.96 9.90
CA ASN A 61 -4.78 -3.72 11.35
C ASN A 61 -6.01 -4.22 12.12
N LEU A 62 -7.18 -4.31 11.47
CA LEU A 62 -8.44 -4.56 12.18
C LEU A 62 -9.13 -5.87 11.76
N GLY A 63 -8.59 -6.58 10.77
CA GLY A 63 -9.24 -7.77 10.21
C GLY A 63 -10.63 -7.46 9.62
N THR A 64 -11.39 -8.50 9.29
CA THR A 64 -12.73 -8.39 8.65
C THR A 64 -13.81 -7.82 9.59
N LEU A 65 -13.51 -7.63 10.89
CA LEU A 65 -14.50 -7.18 11.86
C LEU A 65 -14.37 -5.67 12.17
N SER A 66 -15.27 -4.91 11.54
CA SER A 66 -16.09 -3.89 12.21
C SER A 66 -15.63 -2.42 12.30
N ASN A 67 -14.66 -1.93 11.52
CA ASN A 67 -14.55 -0.48 11.27
C ASN A 67 -14.74 -0.15 9.79
N GLU A 68 -16.00 -0.16 9.34
CA GLU A 68 -16.36 0.36 8.02
C GLU A 68 -16.13 1.87 7.98
N LEU A 69 -15.44 2.34 6.93
CA LEU A 69 -15.29 3.78 6.66
C LEU A 69 -16.67 4.38 6.40
N LYS A 70 -17.18 5.18 7.33
CA LYS A 70 -18.47 5.87 7.17
C LYS A 70 -18.23 7.25 6.59
N PHE A 71 -18.74 7.46 5.39
CA PHE A 71 -18.74 8.76 4.72
C PHE A 71 -20.15 9.36 4.76
N SER A 72 -20.27 10.58 5.26
CA SER A 72 -21.45 11.41 5.12
C SER A 72 -21.13 12.60 4.23
N HIS A 73 -22.09 13.00 3.38
CA HIS A 73 -21.93 14.13 2.46
C HIS A 73 -23.10 15.10 2.63
N THR A 74 -22.78 16.35 2.92
CA THR A 74 -23.73 17.47 2.93
C THR A 74 -23.38 18.39 1.77
N ILE A 75 -24.38 18.81 1.00
CA ILE A 75 -24.19 19.80 -0.08
C ILE A 75 -24.47 21.17 0.55
N LEU A 76 -23.46 22.04 0.58
CA LEU A 76 -23.59 23.45 0.97
C LEU A 76 -23.42 24.31 -0.30
N ASP A 77 -24.53 24.73 -0.89
CA ASP A 77 -24.58 25.54 -2.10
C ASP A 77 -23.77 24.93 -3.27
N LYS A 78 -22.54 25.44 -3.49
CA LYS A 78 -21.60 25.01 -4.55
C LYS A 78 -20.47 24.11 -4.04
N GLN A 79 -20.47 23.78 -2.75
CA GLN A 79 -19.44 22.98 -2.09
C GLN A 79 -20.05 21.75 -1.44
N ILE A 80 -19.19 20.76 -1.19
CA ILE A 80 -19.55 19.49 -0.60
C ILE A 80 -18.75 19.32 0.67
N GLU A 81 -19.47 19.35 1.79
CA GLU A 81 -18.96 18.96 3.09
C GLU A 81 -18.97 17.43 3.17
N THR A 82 -17.80 16.83 3.33
CA THR A 82 -17.62 15.39 3.49
C THR A 82 -17.13 15.13 4.90
N THR A 83 -17.88 14.33 5.65
CA THR A 83 -17.48 13.86 6.98
C THR A 83 -17.08 12.40 6.88
N LEU A 84 -15.84 12.08 7.28
CA LEU A 84 -15.35 10.73 7.44
C LEU A 84 -15.33 10.36 8.92
N THR A 85 -15.96 9.25 9.27
CA THR A 85 -15.89 8.65 10.61
C THR A 85 -15.18 7.31 10.52
N PHE A 86 -14.14 7.14 11.31
CA PHE A 86 -13.32 5.94 11.43
C PHE A 86 -13.04 5.64 12.91
N GLY A 87 -13.77 4.67 13.48
CA GLY A 87 -13.72 4.40 14.92
C GLY A 87 -14.07 5.66 15.72
N ASP A 88 -13.15 6.09 16.59
CA ASP A 88 -13.26 7.31 17.38
C ASP A 88 -12.80 8.58 16.65
N LEU A 89 -12.17 8.42 15.48
CA LEU A 89 -11.69 9.54 14.66
C LEU A 89 -12.80 10.04 13.75
N LYS A 90 -13.06 11.34 13.81
CA LYS A 90 -14.01 12.03 12.93
C LYS A 90 -13.34 13.25 12.31
N GLU A 91 -13.43 13.36 10.99
CA GLU A 91 -12.92 14.50 10.22
C GLU A 91 -13.97 15.01 9.26
N THR A 92 -14.08 16.33 9.16
CA THR A 92 -15.03 17.00 8.26
C THR A 92 -14.27 17.98 7.38
N VAL A 93 -14.48 17.87 6.07
CA VAL A 93 -13.79 18.67 5.06
C VAL A 93 -14.76 19.26 4.05
N ILE A 94 -14.50 20.48 3.61
CA ILE A 94 -15.31 21.16 2.60
C ILE A 94 -14.51 21.17 1.30
N THR A 95 -15.08 20.62 0.22
CA THR A 95 -14.40 20.45 -1.07
C THR A 95 -15.35 20.73 -2.24
N ALA A 96 -14.81 20.97 -3.43
CA ALA A 96 -15.61 21.20 -4.62
C ALA A 96 -16.28 19.91 -5.14
N THR A 97 -15.60 18.78 -5.00
CA THR A 97 -16.08 17.48 -5.53
C THR A 97 -16.19 16.40 -4.46
N LYS A 98 -17.15 15.47 -4.63
CA LYS A 98 -17.29 14.31 -3.73
C LYS A 98 -16.02 13.44 -3.71
N LYS A 99 -15.33 13.33 -4.85
CA LYS A 99 -14.10 12.52 -4.98
C LYS A 99 -12.97 13.14 -4.17
N GLU A 100 -12.74 14.45 -4.29
CA GLU A 100 -11.73 15.13 -3.48
C GLU A 100 -12.06 15.08 -2.00
N GLY A 101 -13.30 15.37 -1.61
CA GLY A 101 -13.72 15.34 -0.20
C GLY A 101 -13.44 14.01 0.47
N LYS A 102 -13.73 12.90 -0.21
CA LYS A 102 -13.41 11.55 0.32
C LYS A 102 -11.91 11.36 0.50
N ASN A 103 -11.11 11.67 -0.52
CA ASN A 103 -9.67 11.46 -0.47
C ASN A 103 -9.01 12.38 0.56
N TYR A 104 -9.41 13.64 0.63
CA TYR A 104 -8.88 14.61 1.57
C TYR A 104 -9.23 14.27 3.02
N ALA A 105 -10.47 13.85 3.29
CA ALA A 105 -10.85 13.35 4.61
C ALA A 105 -10.01 12.11 5.01
N CYS A 106 -9.73 11.21 4.05
CA CYS A 106 -8.84 10.08 4.30
C CYS A 106 -7.41 10.53 4.62
N GLN A 107 -6.86 11.51 3.89
CA GLN A 107 -5.52 12.06 4.17
C GLN A 107 -5.41 12.60 5.60
N LEU A 108 -6.41 13.36 6.06
CA LEU A 108 -6.40 13.90 7.43
C LEU A 108 -6.45 12.80 8.50
N ILE A 109 -7.24 11.74 8.27
CA ILE A 109 -7.24 10.59 9.16
C ILE A 109 -5.89 9.86 9.13
N ILE A 110 -5.28 9.67 7.96
CA ILE A 110 -3.95 9.05 7.88
C ILE A 110 -2.91 9.90 8.63
N LYS A 111 -2.98 11.23 8.53
CA LYS A 111 -2.12 12.14 9.31
C LYS A 111 -2.29 11.97 10.82
N LYS A 112 -3.52 11.75 11.29
CA LYS A 112 -3.79 11.44 12.71
C LYS A 112 -3.28 10.06 13.14
N LEU A 113 -3.29 9.09 12.22
CA LEU A 113 -2.76 7.74 12.47
C LEU A 113 -1.23 7.71 12.48
N HIS A 114 -0.58 8.58 11.70
CA HIS A 114 0.88 8.67 11.56
C HIS A 114 1.37 10.09 11.85
N PRO A 115 1.29 10.57 13.10
CA PRO A 115 1.65 11.95 13.45
C PRO A 115 3.13 12.27 13.18
N ASP A 116 3.99 11.25 13.25
CA ASP A 116 5.44 11.37 13.04
C ASP A 116 5.84 11.53 11.58
N ILE A 117 4.94 11.22 10.64
CA ILE A 117 5.20 11.30 9.20
C ILE A 117 4.60 12.58 8.65
N HIS A 118 5.46 13.53 8.29
CA HIS A 118 5.04 14.82 7.76
C HIS A 118 4.91 14.85 6.23
N ASP A 119 5.57 13.91 5.55
CA ASP A 119 5.67 13.89 4.09
C ASP A 119 4.84 12.75 3.49
N TRP A 120 4.19 13.01 2.36
CA TRP A 120 3.37 12.01 1.68
C TRP A 120 4.21 10.82 1.18
N ASN A 121 5.45 11.05 0.75
CA ASN A 121 6.34 9.95 0.35
C ASN A 121 6.59 8.96 1.49
N GLY A 122 6.72 9.43 2.74
CA GLY A 122 6.93 8.54 3.89
C GLY A 122 5.75 7.61 4.12
N ILE A 123 4.52 8.13 3.96
CA ILE A 123 3.30 7.32 3.98
C ILE A 123 3.34 6.31 2.84
N MET A 124 3.55 6.76 1.60
CA MET A 124 3.56 5.86 0.44
C MET A 124 4.57 4.73 0.58
N GLU A 125 5.81 5.03 0.99
CA GLU A 125 6.85 4.03 1.21
C GLU A 125 6.47 3.00 2.28
N LEU A 126 5.85 3.45 3.37
CA LEU A 126 5.40 2.57 4.45
C LEU A 126 4.39 1.54 3.91
N TYR A 127 3.42 2.00 3.13
CA TYR A 127 2.37 1.13 2.59
C TYR A 127 2.85 0.29 1.39
N GLU A 128 3.78 0.80 0.57
CA GLU A 128 4.44 0.06 -0.52
C GLU A 128 5.31 -1.09 0.00
N LYS A 129 6.18 -0.85 0.99
CA LYS A 129 7.03 -1.90 1.58
C LYS A 129 6.19 -3.03 2.16
N CYS A 130 5.15 -2.65 2.91
CA CYS A 130 4.25 -3.60 3.54
C CYS A 130 3.42 -4.41 2.52
N GLU A 131 3.13 -3.87 1.33
CA GLU A 131 2.55 -4.68 0.24
C GLU A 131 3.47 -5.73 -0.34
N MET A 132 4.74 -5.40 -0.51
CA MET A 132 5.72 -6.36 -1.02
C MET A 132 5.86 -7.53 -0.05
N ASP A 133 5.84 -7.23 1.25
CA ASP A 133 5.85 -8.24 2.31
C ASP A 133 4.60 -9.13 2.27
N ASP A 134 3.39 -8.57 2.17
CA ASP A 134 2.16 -9.34 2.05
C ASP A 134 2.10 -10.21 0.79
N LYS A 135 2.54 -9.69 -0.35
CA LYS A 135 2.62 -10.43 -1.62
C LYS A 135 3.61 -11.59 -1.48
N ASN A 136 4.78 -11.33 -0.90
CA ASN A 136 5.80 -12.36 -0.66
C ASN A 136 5.29 -13.44 0.28
N VAL A 137 4.59 -13.09 1.36
CA VAL A 137 3.98 -14.06 2.29
C VAL A 137 2.89 -14.88 1.58
N SER A 138 2.05 -14.26 0.76
CA SER A 138 1.01 -14.96 -0.01
C SER A 138 1.60 -15.91 -1.05
N ILE A 139 2.66 -15.50 -1.75
CA ILE A 139 3.40 -16.33 -2.70
C ILE A 139 4.00 -17.53 -1.96
N LYS A 140 4.72 -17.31 -0.85
CA LYS A 140 5.30 -18.37 -0.02
C LYS A 140 4.24 -19.35 0.47
N ARG A 141 3.07 -18.87 0.91
CA ARG A 141 1.95 -19.75 1.33
C ARG A 141 1.42 -20.59 0.17
N LYS A 142 1.29 -20.01 -1.03
CA LYS A 142 0.86 -20.76 -2.23
C LYS A 142 1.91 -21.78 -2.65
N GLU A 143 3.20 -21.46 -2.56
CA GLU A 143 4.29 -22.40 -2.83
C GLU A 143 4.27 -23.57 -1.86
N ILE A 144 4.13 -23.32 -0.54
CA ILE A 144 3.96 -24.37 0.48
C ILE A 144 2.74 -25.24 0.17
N TYR A 145 1.61 -24.64 -0.17
CA TYR A 145 0.39 -25.36 -0.53
C TYR A 145 0.56 -26.22 -1.79
N ASN A 146 1.22 -25.69 -2.82
CA ASN A 146 1.50 -26.42 -4.06
C ASN A 146 2.47 -27.59 -3.83
N LEU A 147 3.50 -27.42 -3.00
CA LEU A 147 4.39 -28.50 -2.56
C LEU A 147 3.61 -29.59 -1.81
N ALA A 148 2.68 -29.19 -0.93
CA ALA A 148 1.82 -30.13 -0.20
C ALA A 148 0.88 -30.92 -1.12
N LEU A 149 0.46 -30.34 -2.25
CA LEU A 149 -0.42 -30.99 -3.23
C LEU A 149 0.32 -31.87 -4.26
N GLN A 150 1.60 -31.61 -4.54
CA GLN A 150 2.38 -32.36 -5.54
C GLN A 150 2.88 -33.74 -5.06
N ASP A 151 2.89 -34.04 -3.75
CA ASP A 151 3.49 -35.27 -3.22
C ASP A 151 2.49 -36.37 -2.83
N LYS A 152 2.38 -37.41 -3.66
CA LYS A 152 2.32 -38.82 -3.19
C LYS A 152 3.72 -39.41 -3.49
N PRO A 153 4.54 -39.90 -2.54
CA PRO A 153 4.25 -40.98 -1.56
C PRO A 153 4.98 -40.87 -0.17
N ASP A 154 4.73 -41.85 0.72
CA ASP A 154 5.35 -42.21 2.03
C ASP A 154 5.56 -41.16 3.15
N ASP A 155 4.87 -41.37 4.28
CA ASP A 155 4.55 -40.40 5.34
C ASP A 155 5.73 -40.05 6.28
N SER A 156 6.69 -40.96 6.44
CA SER A 156 7.74 -40.86 7.48
C SER A 156 8.89 -39.90 7.12
N ASN A 157 9.14 -39.66 5.83
CA ASN A 157 10.27 -38.83 5.39
C ASN A 157 9.96 -37.32 5.42
N LYS A 158 8.67 -36.96 5.43
CA LYS A 158 8.19 -35.57 5.37
C LYS A 158 8.30 -34.84 6.71
N GLU A 159 7.97 -35.50 7.82
CA GLU A 159 8.12 -34.91 9.15
C GLU A 159 9.57 -34.48 9.40
N ASN A 160 10.53 -35.34 9.04
CA ASN A 160 11.95 -35.06 9.15
C ASN A 160 12.42 -33.93 8.22
N MET A 161 11.83 -33.81 7.03
CA MET A 161 12.19 -32.76 6.07
C MET A 161 11.65 -31.38 6.49
N ILE A 162 10.42 -31.32 7.02
CA ILE A 162 9.83 -30.09 7.55
C ILE A 162 10.60 -29.62 8.80
N LEU A 163 10.91 -30.54 9.72
CA LEU A 163 11.66 -30.22 10.94
C LEU A 163 13.09 -29.75 10.65
N SER A 164 13.75 -30.32 9.64
CA SER A 164 15.11 -29.90 9.26
C SER A 164 15.13 -28.49 8.64
N LYS A 165 14.13 -28.16 7.81
CA LYS A 165 14.00 -26.82 7.23
C LYS A 165 13.64 -25.76 8.27
N LEU A 166 12.72 -26.07 9.18
CA LEU A 166 12.38 -25.20 10.31
C LEU A 166 13.60 -24.92 11.19
N ARG A 167 14.40 -25.96 11.49
CA ARG A 167 15.67 -25.80 12.26
C ARG A 167 16.64 -24.86 11.57
N GLN A 168 16.77 -24.96 10.26
CA GLN A 168 17.68 -24.10 9.49
C GLN A 168 17.23 -22.64 9.55
N GLU A 169 15.94 -22.38 9.35
CA GLU A 169 15.37 -21.02 9.45
C GLU A 169 15.50 -20.45 10.88
N MET A 170 15.27 -21.26 11.92
CA MET A 170 15.50 -20.83 13.31
C MET A 170 16.96 -20.48 13.60
N PHE A 171 17.91 -21.16 12.94
CA PHE A 171 19.34 -20.89 13.10
C PHE A 171 19.76 -19.60 12.37
N GLU A 172 19.17 -19.31 11.21
CA GLU A 172 19.39 -18.06 10.48
C GLU A 172 18.85 -16.83 11.22
N ILE A 173 17.80 -16.98 12.03
CA ILE A 173 17.23 -15.90 12.85
C ILE A 173 18.12 -15.56 14.06
N TYR A 174 18.90 -16.51 14.56
CA TYR A 174 19.70 -16.35 15.78
C TYR A 174 21.15 -15.87 15.54
N LYS A 175 21.51 -15.60 14.29
CA LYS A 175 22.84 -15.16 13.86
C LYS A 175 22.84 -13.67 13.51
#